data_AF-A0A4R9JR17-F1
#
_entry.id   AF-A0A4R9JR17-F1
#
_cell.length_a   1.000
_cell.length_b   1.000
_cell.length_c   1.000
_cell.angle_alpha   90.00
_cell.angle_beta   90.00
_cell.angle_gamma   90.00
#
_symmetry.space_group_name_H-M   'P 1'
#
loop_
_entity.id
_entity.type
_entity.pdbx_description
1 polymer ?
#
loop_
_entity_poly.entity_id
_entity_poly.type
_entity_poly.pdbx_seq_one_letter_code
_entity_poly.pdbx_strand_id
1 'polypeptide(L)'
;MADSKPHSKFNTQNLFFFGCFIYFFVTNSIFSDESKLTAKQARILKDTFVYLESLEPKKIKIDRSTYNRHSQFESFFKFPFSGKKLSRWIQSRIKKFNYGSTGDYVAMYQDGEVLLGRGFFSLNRLDRILVLLHEARHADGKNYRHVECPDDFPFLNTRDWKIHPAGKKGCDSVPDGGYGITASFLFELGAYGYLNQTEAAYRYNSEISRVIRD
;
A
#
# COMPACT_ATOMS: atom_id res chain seq x y z
N MET A 1 47.75 -48.48 -37.46
CA MET A 1 46.30 -48.56 -37.21
C MET A 1 46.01 -47.88 -35.89
N ALA A 2 45.00 -47.00 -35.89
CA ALA A 2 44.32 -46.36 -34.76
C ALA A 2 45.09 -45.30 -33.93
N ASP A 3 44.98 -44.06 -34.42
CA ASP A 3 44.90 -42.84 -33.62
C ASP A 3 43.83 -42.94 -32.52
N SER A 4 44.11 -42.37 -31.34
CA SER A 4 43.05 -41.92 -30.41
C SER A 4 43.44 -40.59 -29.75
N LYS A 5 42.80 -39.51 -30.23
CA LYS A 5 42.78 -38.18 -29.61
C LYS A 5 41.76 -38.17 -28.47
N PRO A 6 42.02 -37.53 -27.33
CA PRO A 6 40.97 -36.99 -26.49
C PRO A 6 40.60 -35.58 -26.98
N HIS A 7 39.39 -35.45 -27.54
CA HIS A 7 38.75 -34.15 -27.76
C HIS A 7 38.22 -33.63 -26.42
N SER A 8 38.91 -32.65 -25.85
CA SER A 8 38.37 -31.79 -24.80
C SER A 8 38.78 -30.35 -25.11
N LYS A 9 38.01 -29.71 -26.00
CA LYS A 9 38.00 -28.25 -26.12
C LYS A 9 37.02 -27.72 -25.08
N PHE A 10 37.54 -27.25 -23.95
CA PHE A 10 36.80 -26.37 -23.05
C PHE A 10 36.46 -25.10 -23.84
N ASN A 11 35.19 -24.96 -24.19
CA ASN A 11 34.68 -23.81 -24.93
C ASN A 11 34.35 -22.69 -23.93
N THR A 12 35.36 -21.92 -23.53
CA THR A 12 35.27 -20.73 -22.68
C THR A 12 34.69 -19.51 -23.43
N GLN A 13 33.59 -19.69 -24.17
CA GLN A 13 32.96 -18.61 -24.93
C GLN A 13 31.46 -18.42 -24.70
N ASN A 14 30.83 -19.16 -23.78
CA ASN A 14 29.40 -19.01 -23.49
C ASN A 14 29.05 -18.36 -22.13
N LEU A 15 30.02 -17.85 -21.38
CA LEU A 15 29.78 -17.23 -20.08
C LEU A 15 29.64 -15.69 -20.08
N PHE A 16 29.72 -15.05 -21.24
CA PHE A 16 29.58 -13.59 -21.36
C PHE A 16 28.24 -13.11 -21.93
N PHE A 17 27.41 -13.99 -22.50
CA PHE A 17 26.13 -13.59 -23.12
C PHE A 17 24.90 -13.72 -22.21
N PHE A 18 25.03 -14.32 -21.02
CA PHE A 18 23.93 -14.41 -20.04
C PHE A 18 23.94 -13.31 -18.97
N GLY A 19 24.89 -12.38 -19.02
CA GLY A 19 25.00 -11.26 -18.07
C GLY A 19 24.25 -9.97 -18.48
N CYS A 20 23.88 -9.82 -19.76
CA CYS A 20 23.27 -8.57 -20.26
C CYS A 20 21.74 -8.65 -20.44
N PHE A 21 21.11 -9.82 -20.38
CA PHE A 21 19.65 -9.95 -20.54
C PHE A 21 18.86 -9.72 -19.24
N ILE A 22 19.51 -9.66 -18.07
CA ILE A 22 18.85 -9.44 -16.77
C ILE A 22 18.85 -7.94 -16.37
N TYR A 23 19.62 -7.08 -17.06
CA TYR A 23 19.68 -5.64 -16.80
C TYR A 23 18.71 -4.79 -17.63
N PHE A 24 17.83 -5.40 -18.44
CA PHE A 24 16.76 -4.67 -19.15
C PHE A 24 15.40 -4.65 -18.43
N PHE A 25 15.30 -5.21 -17.22
CA PHE A 25 14.19 -4.90 -16.29
C PHE A 25 14.46 -3.60 -15.49
N VAL A 26 15.25 -2.68 -16.07
CA VAL A 26 15.42 -1.32 -15.58
C VAL A 26 14.16 -0.54 -15.94
N THR A 27 13.27 -0.45 -14.95
CA THR A 27 12.46 0.74 -14.67
C THR A 27 11.65 1.28 -15.84
N ASN A 28 10.71 0.50 -16.37
CA ASN A 28 9.45 1.15 -16.70
C ASN A 28 8.87 1.61 -15.37
N SER A 29 9.05 2.90 -15.07
CA SER A 29 8.22 3.55 -14.08
C SER A 29 6.77 3.27 -14.46
N ILE A 30 6.13 2.35 -13.73
CA ILE A 30 4.70 2.10 -13.84
C ILE A 30 4.05 3.34 -13.24
N PHE A 31 4.00 4.43 -14.00
CA PHE A 31 3.25 5.59 -13.60
C PHE A 31 1.79 5.32 -13.99
N SER A 32 0.92 5.41 -13.00
CA SER A 32 -0.51 5.40 -13.21
C SER A 32 -0.89 6.53 -14.16
N ASP A 33 -1.86 6.30 -15.05
CA ASP A 33 -2.37 7.33 -15.94
C ASP A 33 -3.22 8.34 -15.14
N GLU A 34 -2.76 9.60 -15.16
CA GLU A 34 -3.35 10.75 -14.46
C GLU A 34 -4.03 11.74 -15.42
N SER A 35 -4.23 11.37 -16.69
CA SER A 35 -4.71 12.28 -17.75
C SER A 35 -6.08 12.92 -17.47
N LYS A 36 -6.89 12.30 -16.60
CA LYS A 36 -8.20 12.82 -16.18
C LYS A 36 -8.16 13.69 -14.92
N LEU A 37 -6.97 14.02 -14.42
CA LEU A 37 -6.78 14.97 -13.33
C LEU A 37 -6.43 16.36 -13.88
N THR A 38 -6.92 17.41 -13.21
CA THR A 38 -6.41 18.76 -13.44
C THR A 38 -4.95 18.87 -13.00
N ALA A 39 -4.21 19.85 -13.53
CA ALA A 39 -2.81 20.09 -13.14
C ALA A 39 -2.62 20.26 -11.60
N LYS A 40 -3.58 20.89 -10.92
CA LYS A 40 -3.57 21.03 -9.46
C LYS A 40 -3.73 19.67 -8.75
N GLN A 41 -4.65 18.83 -9.23
CA GLN A 41 -4.91 17.50 -8.67
C GLN A 41 -3.73 16.56 -8.89
N ALA A 42 -3.19 16.53 -10.11
CA ALA A 42 -1.99 15.76 -10.44
C ALA A 42 -0.80 16.18 -9.56
N ARG A 43 -0.61 17.49 -9.33
CA ARG A 43 0.42 17.97 -8.40
C ARG A 43 0.21 17.47 -6.98
N ILE A 44 -1.01 17.52 -6.45
CA ILE A 44 -1.32 17.01 -5.10
C ILE A 44 -1.04 15.51 -4.99
N LEU A 45 -1.40 14.74 -6.03
CA LEU A 45 -1.15 13.30 -6.08
C LEU A 45 0.36 13.00 -6.11
N LYS A 46 1.10 13.69 -6.97
CA LYS A 46 2.56 13.61 -7.03
C LYS A 46 3.22 13.96 -5.69
N ASP A 47 2.82 15.06 -5.07
CA ASP A 47 3.34 15.47 -3.75
C ASP A 47 3.03 14.43 -2.67
N THR A 48 1.92 13.69 -2.80
CA THR A 48 1.57 12.58 -1.91
C THR A 48 2.52 11.41 -2.05
N PHE A 49 2.84 10.99 -3.28
CA PHE A 49 3.83 9.94 -3.53
C PHE A 49 5.25 10.36 -3.13
N VAL A 50 5.66 11.60 -3.43
CA VAL A 50 6.96 12.13 -2.98
C VAL A 50 7.08 12.08 -1.46
N TYR A 51 6.00 12.42 -0.74
CA TYR A 51 5.99 12.29 0.71
C TYR A 51 6.09 10.82 1.14
N LEU A 52 5.32 9.90 0.56
CA LEU A 52 5.40 8.47 0.87
C LEU A 52 6.83 7.96 0.67
N GLU A 53 7.46 8.28 -0.44
CA GLU A 53 8.83 7.87 -0.79
C GLU A 53 9.91 8.44 0.13
N SER A 54 9.59 9.47 0.93
CA SER A 54 10.49 10.01 1.96
C SER A 54 10.45 9.24 3.28
N LEU A 55 9.50 8.30 3.43
CA LEU A 55 9.33 7.49 4.63
C LEU A 55 10.19 6.23 4.52
N GLU A 56 11.32 6.21 5.23
CA GLU A 56 12.26 5.09 5.23
C GLU A 56 12.54 4.65 6.68
N PRO A 57 12.98 3.40 6.90
CA PRO A 57 13.30 2.91 8.23
C PRO A 57 14.28 3.84 8.96
N LYS A 58 13.95 4.17 10.20
CA LYS A 58 14.81 4.93 11.12
C LYS A 58 15.16 4.06 12.33
N LYS A 59 15.83 4.64 13.31
CA LYS A 59 15.96 4.01 14.63
C LYS A 59 14.57 3.85 15.26
N ILE A 60 14.20 2.63 15.60
CA ILE A 60 12.97 2.29 16.33
C ILE A 60 12.93 3.07 17.66
N LYS A 61 11.78 3.66 17.96
CA LYS A 61 11.49 4.55 19.11
C LYS A 61 10.65 3.89 20.20
N ILE A 62 10.14 2.69 19.94
CA ILE A 62 9.42 1.87 20.91
C ILE A 62 10.30 0.73 21.40
N ASP A 63 9.84 0.03 22.43
CA ASP A 63 10.51 -1.17 22.92
C ASP A 63 10.63 -2.24 21.81
N ARG A 64 11.80 -2.88 21.72
CA ARG A 64 12.11 -3.83 20.64
C ARG A 64 11.25 -5.10 20.74
N SER A 65 10.95 -5.56 21.95
CA SER A 65 10.08 -6.73 22.14
C SER A 65 8.66 -6.44 21.67
N THR A 66 8.17 -5.22 21.94
CA THR A 66 6.89 -4.72 21.45
C THR A 66 6.86 -4.63 19.93
N TYR A 67 7.89 -4.04 19.31
CA TYR A 67 7.99 -3.96 17.85
C TYR A 67 7.95 -5.34 17.20
N ASN A 68 8.79 -6.27 17.67
CA ASN A 68 8.88 -7.62 17.11
C ASN A 68 7.58 -8.43 17.28
N ARG A 69 6.82 -8.18 18.34
CA ARG A 69 5.55 -8.87 18.60
C ARG A 69 4.40 -8.34 17.76
N HIS A 70 4.37 -7.03 17.51
CA HIS A 70 3.18 -6.36 16.99
C HIS A 70 3.31 -5.86 15.54
N SER A 71 4.53 -5.71 14.99
CA SER A 71 4.68 -5.39 13.57
C SER A 71 4.12 -6.51 12.70
N GLN A 72 3.25 -6.13 11.77
CA GLN A 72 2.69 -7.02 10.74
C GLN A 72 3.06 -6.57 9.33
N PHE A 73 3.83 -5.49 9.20
CA PHE A 73 4.07 -4.83 7.92
C PHE A 73 4.69 -5.78 6.90
N GLU A 74 5.81 -6.40 7.25
CA GLU A 74 6.53 -7.30 6.33
C GLU A 74 5.73 -8.59 6.06
N SER A 75 4.94 -9.06 7.03
CA SER A 75 4.02 -10.17 6.83
C SER A 75 2.96 -9.85 5.78
N PHE A 76 2.41 -8.63 5.78
CA PHE A 76 1.35 -8.24 4.83
C PHE A 76 1.90 -7.86 3.46
N PHE A 77 2.98 -7.09 3.42
CA PHE A 77 3.53 -6.55 2.17
C PHE A 77 4.59 -7.43 1.50
N LYS A 78 5.13 -8.42 2.23
CA LYS A 78 6.23 -9.31 1.78
C LYS A 78 7.52 -8.55 1.42
N PHE A 79 7.69 -7.36 2.01
CA PHE A 79 8.93 -6.58 1.97
C PHE A 79 9.05 -5.73 3.25
N PRO A 80 10.29 -5.40 3.68
CA PRO A 80 10.50 -4.55 4.85
C PRO A 80 10.01 -3.12 4.60
N PHE A 81 9.61 -2.41 5.66
CA PHE A 81 9.12 -1.02 5.59
C PHE A 81 9.99 -0.16 4.68
N SER A 82 9.39 0.39 3.63
CA SER A 82 10.04 1.34 2.72
C SER A 82 8.97 2.06 1.93
N GLY A 83 8.98 3.39 2.04
CA GLY A 83 8.08 4.28 1.32
C GLY A 83 8.17 4.11 -0.18
N LYS A 84 9.39 3.93 -0.72
CA LYS A 84 9.60 3.65 -2.16
C LYS A 84 8.98 2.33 -2.60
N LYS A 85 9.10 1.28 -1.80
CA LYS A 85 8.47 -0.01 -2.13
C LYS A 85 6.95 0.08 -2.04
N LEU A 86 6.40 0.79 -1.05
CA LEU A 86 4.96 1.05 -0.95
C LEU A 86 4.44 1.87 -2.14
N SER A 87 5.15 2.93 -2.52
CA SER A 87 4.80 3.76 -3.69
C SER A 87 4.66 2.89 -4.94
N ARG A 88 5.62 2.01 -5.20
CA ARG A 88 5.57 1.04 -6.31
C ARG A 88 4.45 0.01 -6.14
N TRP A 89 4.22 -0.47 -4.93
CA TRP A 89 3.16 -1.44 -4.62
C TRP A 89 1.76 -0.88 -4.91
N ILE A 90 1.53 0.40 -4.60
CA ILE A 90 0.30 1.13 -4.94
C ILE A 90 0.20 1.29 -6.47
N GLN A 91 1.25 1.82 -7.10
CA GLN A 91 1.24 2.11 -8.53
C GLN A 91 1.16 0.85 -9.42
N SER A 92 1.62 -0.31 -8.94
CA SER A 92 1.42 -1.58 -9.65
C SER A 92 -0.02 -2.08 -9.63
N ARG A 93 -0.86 -1.57 -8.72
CA ARG A 93 -2.25 -1.96 -8.50
C ARG A 93 -3.25 -0.97 -9.07
N ILE A 94 -2.94 0.32 -8.95
CA ILE A 94 -3.75 1.40 -9.48
C ILE A 94 -3.12 1.84 -10.81
N LYS A 95 -3.78 1.50 -11.92
CA LYS A 95 -3.35 1.82 -13.27
C LYS A 95 -3.75 3.22 -13.70
N LYS A 96 -4.84 3.77 -13.14
CA LYS A 96 -5.39 5.08 -13.50
C LYS A 96 -5.99 5.81 -12.31
N PHE A 97 -5.86 7.13 -12.32
CA PHE A 97 -6.51 8.03 -11.38
C PHE A 97 -7.51 8.94 -12.11
N ASN A 98 -8.77 8.87 -11.70
CA ASN A 98 -9.83 9.71 -12.21
C ASN A 98 -10.36 10.62 -11.10
N TYR A 99 -10.96 11.75 -11.48
CA TYR A 99 -11.71 12.61 -10.55
C TYR A 99 -13.21 12.54 -10.87
N GLY A 100 -14.05 12.43 -9.84
CA GLY A 100 -15.50 12.44 -10.04
C GLY A 100 -16.30 12.29 -8.75
N SER A 101 -17.59 12.01 -8.89
CA SER A 101 -18.50 11.79 -7.76
C SER A 101 -18.30 10.40 -7.18
N THR A 102 -17.98 10.35 -5.88
CA THR A 102 -17.77 9.12 -5.10
C THR A 102 -18.87 8.91 -4.05
N GLY A 103 -19.93 9.72 -4.08
CA GLY A 103 -20.96 9.72 -3.03
C GLY A 103 -20.37 10.03 -1.65
N ASP A 104 -20.64 9.16 -0.68
CA ASP A 104 -20.14 9.29 0.70
C ASP A 104 -18.68 8.84 0.87
N TYR A 105 -18.08 8.24 -0.16
CA TYR A 105 -16.72 7.71 -0.10
C TYR A 105 -15.69 8.77 -0.49
N VAL A 106 -14.48 8.69 0.07
CA VAL A 106 -13.37 9.59 -0.28
C VAL A 106 -12.74 9.20 -1.63
N ALA A 107 -12.67 7.90 -1.90
CA ALA A 107 -12.20 7.31 -3.13
C ALA A 107 -12.90 5.97 -3.34
N MET A 108 -12.86 5.45 -4.57
CA MET A 108 -13.39 4.13 -4.90
C MET A 108 -12.51 3.44 -5.94
N TYR A 109 -12.05 2.24 -5.63
CA TYR A 109 -11.40 1.35 -6.59
C TYR A 109 -12.41 0.63 -7.49
N GLN A 110 -12.14 0.63 -8.79
CA GLN A 110 -12.85 -0.16 -9.79
C GLN A 110 -11.91 -0.63 -10.90
N ASP A 111 -11.68 -1.93 -10.99
CA ASP A 111 -11.01 -2.62 -12.12
C ASP A 111 -9.65 -2.01 -12.54
N GLY A 112 -8.84 -1.61 -11.56
CA GLY A 112 -7.52 -1.01 -11.78
C GLY A 112 -7.54 0.51 -11.89
N GLU A 113 -8.70 1.13 -11.78
CA GLU A 113 -8.86 2.57 -11.72
C GLU A 113 -9.26 2.97 -10.30
N VAL A 114 -8.81 4.14 -9.84
CA VAL A 114 -9.33 4.76 -8.62
C VAL A 114 -10.00 6.07 -8.97
N LEU A 115 -11.28 6.18 -8.60
CA LEU A 115 -12.04 7.42 -8.66
C LEU A 115 -11.82 8.20 -7.36
N LEU A 116 -11.16 9.35 -7.45
CA LEU A 116 -10.89 10.24 -6.33
C LEU A 116 -12.00 11.28 -6.21
N GLY A 117 -12.64 11.34 -5.04
CA GLY A 117 -13.65 12.33 -4.73
C GLY A 117 -13.06 13.70 -4.38
N ARG A 118 -13.92 14.71 -4.25
CA ARG A 118 -13.50 16.06 -3.81
C ARG A 118 -12.80 16.02 -2.44
N GLY A 119 -13.31 15.20 -1.52
CA GLY A 119 -12.78 15.06 -0.17
C GLY A 119 -11.32 14.60 -0.13
N PHE A 120 -10.90 13.76 -1.08
CA PHE A 120 -9.52 13.26 -1.16
C PHE A 120 -8.50 14.39 -1.25
N PHE A 121 -8.77 15.41 -2.08
CA PHE A 121 -7.84 16.51 -2.30
C PHE A 121 -7.80 17.51 -1.14
N SER A 122 -8.76 17.46 -0.22
CA SER A 122 -8.74 18.24 1.04
C SER A 122 -8.06 17.53 2.20
N LEU A 123 -7.82 16.22 2.11
CA LEU A 123 -7.10 15.47 3.14
C LEU A 123 -5.65 15.94 3.25
N ASN A 124 -5.04 15.76 4.42
CA ASN A 124 -3.59 15.92 4.55
C ASN A 124 -2.84 14.80 3.81
N ARG A 125 -1.53 14.97 3.62
CA ARG A 125 -0.69 14.02 2.88
C ARG A 125 -0.71 12.59 3.43
N LEU A 126 -0.79 12.40 4.75
CA LEU A 126 -0.82 11.07 5.35
C LEU A 126 -2.16 10.39 5.09
N ASP A 127 -3.27 11.09 5.29
CA ASP A 127 -4.60 10.53 5.07
C ASP A 127 -4.82 10.17 3.59
N ARG A 128 -4.25 10.95 2.67
CA ARG A 128 -4.24 10.57 1.24
C ARG A 128 -3.47 9.27 1.00
N ILE A 129 -2.31 9.06 1.64
CA ILE A 129 -1.58 7.79 1.55
C ILE A 129 -2.41 6.64 2.08
N LEU A 130 -3.08 6.80 3.23
CA LEU A 130 -3.92 5.75 3.81
C LEU A 130 -5.05 5.35 2.85
N VAL A 131 -5.71 6.34 2.25
CA VAL A 131 -6.75 6.08 1.22
C VAL A 131 -6.16 5.35 0.02
N LEU A 132 -5.02 5.81 -0.52
CA LEU A 132 -4.41 5.15 -1.69
C LEU A 132 -3.95 3.71 -1.41
N LEU A 133 -3.38 3.46 -0.22
CA LEU A 133 -3.02 2.11 0.21
C LEU A 133 -4.26 1.21 0.28
N HIS A 134 -5.31 1.71 0.94
CA HIS A 134 -6.57 1.01 1.10
C HIS A 134 -7.19 0.64 -0.26
N GLU A 135 -7.37 1.62 -1.14
CA GLU A 135 -7.95 1.38 -2.48
C GLU A 135 -7.06 0.44 -3.31
N ALA A 136 -5.74 0.54 -3.21
CA ALA A 136 -4.84 -0.38 -3.89
C ALA A 136 -5.05 -1.83 -3.42
N ARG A 137 -5.38 -2.08 -2.14
CA ARG A 137 -5.60 -3.46 -1.66
C ARG A 137 -6.78 -4.14 -2.31
N HIS A 138 -7.82 -3.40 -2.70
CA HIS A 138 -8.96 -3.95 -3.45
C HIS A 138 -8.55 -4.55 -4.80
N ALA A 139 -7.39 -4.18 -5.36
CA ALA A 139 -6.85 -4.76 -6.58
C ALA A 139 -6.36 -6.21 -6.44
N ASP A 140 -6.07 -6.66 -5.21
CA ASP A 140 -5.51 -8.00 -4.97
C ASP A 140 -6.59 -9.12 -4.99
N GLY A 141 -7.85 -8.78 -5.28
CA GLY A 141 -8.92 -9.74 -5.55
C GLY A 141 -10.15 -9.60 -4.65
N LYS A 142 -11.15 -10.45 -4.91
CA LYS A 142 -12.48 -10.36 -4.27
C LYS A 142 -12.45 -10.53 -2.75
N ASN A 143 -11.45 -11.25 -2.22
CA ASN A 143 -11.29 -11.47 -0.78
C ASN A 143 -10.93 -10.21 0.01
N TYR A 144 -10.49 -9.15 -0.68
CA TYR A 144 -10.14 -7.86 -0.07
C TYR A 144 -11.21 -6.81 -0.26
N ARG A 145 -12.41 -7.21 -0.70
CA ARG A 145 -13.56 -6.31 -0.73
C ARG A 145 -14.14 -6.18 0.67
N HIS A 146 -14.77 -5.05 0.96
CA HIS A 146 -15.49 -4.90 2.21
C HIS A 146 -16.63 -5.89 2.35
N VAL A 147 -16.81 -6.34 3.59
CA VAL A 147 -18.00 -7.03 4.07
C VAL A 147 -18.84 -6.08 4.91
N GLU A 148 -20.05 -6.52 5.22
CA GLU A 148 -20.92 -5.82 6.16
C GLU A 148 -20.30 -5.84 7.55
N CYS A 149 -20.25 -4.67 8.19
CA CYS A 149 -19.88 -4.58 9.59
C CYS A 149 -21.02 -5.13 10.47
N PRO A 150 -20.71 -5.77 11.60
CA PRO A 150 -21.71 -6.23 12.57
C PRO A 150 -22.76 -5.17 12.94
N ASP A 151 -23.99 -5.59 13.24
CA ASP A 151 -25.07 -4.67 13.62
C ASP A 151 -24.78 -3.90 14.91
N ASP A 152 -24.00 -4.50 15.81
CA ASP A 152 -23.56 -3.91 17.07
C ASP A 152 -22.18 -3.26 16.98
N PHE A 153 -21.68 -2.97 15.77
CA PHE A 153 -20.33 -2.44 15.56
C PHE A 153 -20.12 -1.14 16.36
N PRO A 154 -19.22 -1.13 17.37
CA PRO A 154 -19.24 -0.11 18.42
C PRO A 154 -18.45 1.15 18.07
N PHE A 155 -17.89 1.22 16.86
CA PHE A 155 -16.98 2.29 16.46
C PHE A 155 -17.58 3.17 15.37
N LEU A 156 -17.46 4.48 15.53
CA LEU A 156 -17.76 5.46 14.49
C LEU A 156 -16.62 5.52 13.47
N ASN A 157 -16.93 5.98 12.25
CA ASN A 157 -15.88 6.34 11.31
C ASN A 157 -15.10 7.55 11.86
N THR A 158 -13.79 7.39 12.07
CA THR A 158 -12.95 8.45 12.64
C THR A 158 -12.73 9.63 11.71
N ARG A 159 -13.07 9.51 10.42
CA ARG A 159 -13.00 10.59 9.44
C ARG A 159 -14.30 11.38 9.36
N ASP A 160 -15.43 10.75 9.70
CA ASP A 160 -16.72 11.42 9.76
C ASP A 160 -17.63 10.73 10.79
N TRP A 161 -17.81 11.39 11.94
CA TRP A 161 -18.70 10.97 13.02
C TRP A 161 -20.17 10.76 12.61
N LYS A 162 -20.60 11.28 11.45
CA LYS A 162 -21.94 11.04 10.90
C LYS A 162 -22.06 9.64 10.29
N ILE A 163 -20.94 9.01 9.94
CA ILE A 163 -20.91 7.68 9.35
C ILE A 163 -20.82 6.63 10.45
N HIS A 164 -21.91 5.87 10.58
CA HIS A 164 -22.04 4.69 11.43
C HIS A 164 -21.76 3.46 10.56
N PRO A 165 -20.65 2.71 10.79
CA PRO A 165 -20.31 1.55 9.97
C PRO A 165 -21.24 0.34 10.20
N ALA A 166 -21.90 0.24 11.35
CA ALA A 166 -22.82 -0.85 11.68
C ALA A 166 -23.85 -1.10 10.56
N GLY A 167 -24.00 -2.36 10.15
CA GLY A 167 -24.90 -2.77 9.06
C GLY A 167 -24.52 -2.22 7.68
N LYS A 168 -23.31 -1.64 7.52
CA LYS A 168 -22.81 -1.12 6.24
C LYS A 168 -21.63 -1.93 5.75
N LYS A 169 -21.51 -2.00 4.43
CA LYS A 169 -20.37 -2.61 3.74
C LYS A 169 -19.12 -1.73 3.87
N GLY A 170 -18.39 -1.89 4.97
CA GLY A 170 -17.26 -1.03 5.31
C GLY A 170 -16.26 -1.65 6.28
N CYS A 171 -16.26 -2.96 6.45
CA CYS A 171 -15.33 -3.70 7.29
C CYS A 171 -14.49 -4.67 6.47
N ASP A 172 -13.32 -5.05 6.98
CA ASP A 172 -12.49 -6.10 6.40
C ASP A 172 -12.80 -7.44 7.08
N SER A 173 -12.93 -8.50 6.27
CA SER A 173 -13.07 -9.89 6.76
C SER A 173 -11.74 -10.63 6.88
N VAL A 174 -10.63 -10.01 6.50
CA VAL A 174 -9.29 -10.60 6.57
C VAL A 174 -8.31 -9.65 7.25
N PRO A 175 -7.33 -10.14 8.03
CA PRO A 175 -6.42 -9.31 8.81
C PRO A 175 -5.57 -8.33 8.00
N ASP A 176 -5.33 -8.63 6.72
CA ASP A 176 -4.56 -7.83 5.78
C ASP A 176 -5.45 -7.19 4.69
N GLY A 177 -6.72 -6.92 5.02
CA GLY A 177 -7.62 -6.10 4.21
C GLY A 177 -7.19 -4.64 4.12
N GLY A 178 -8.02 -3.79 3.53
CA GLY A 178 -7.71 -2.38 3.29
C GLY A 178 -7.35 -1.61 4.57
N TYR A 179 -8.09 -1.84 5.66
CA TYR A 179 -7.82 -1.29 6.99
C TYR A 179 -6.70 -2.02 7.74
N GLY A 180 -6.55 -3.33 7.50
CA GLY A 180 -5.45 -4.12 8.06
C GLY A 180 -4.07 -3.60 7.63
N ILE A 181 -3.90 -3.32 6.34
CA ILE A 181 -2.62 -2.83 5.80
C ILE A 181 -2.33 -1.37 6.14
N THR A 182 -3.35 -0.53 6.28
CA THR A 182 -3.17 0.87 6.72
C THR A 182 -2.83 0.91 8.20
N ALA A 183 -3.43 0.03 9.02
CA ALA A 183 -3.03 -0.15 10.42
C ALA A 183 -1.56 -0.58 10.53
N SER A 184 -1.12 -1.58 9.76
CA SER A 184 0.28 -2.02 9.79
C SER A 184 1.25 -0.91 9.36
N PHE A 185 0.89 -0.10 8.36
CA PHE A 185 1.66 1.08 7.96
C PHE A 185 1.75 2.14 9.08
N LEU A 186 0.63 2.45 9.75
CA LEU A 186 0.60 3.40 10.87
C LEU A 186 1.44 2.94 12.05
N PHE A 187 1.46 1.63 12.32
CA PHE A 187 2.32 1.05 13.34
C PHE A 187 3.80 1.36 13.05
N GLU A 188 4.25 1.18 11.81
CA GLU A 188 5.62 1.51 11.40
C GLU A 188 5.92 3.02 11.56
N LEU A 189 4.97 3.89 11.23
CA LEU A 189 5.15 5.34 11.43
C LEU A 189 5.31 5.71 12.91
N GLY A 190 4.55 5.08 13.80
CA GLY A 190 4.72 5.23 15.25
C GLY A 190 6.04 4.65 15.75
N ALA A 191 6.39 3.45 15.29
CA ALA A 191 7.61 2.75 15.68
C ALA A 191 8.87 3.51 15.26
N TYR A 192 8.91 4.11 14.06
CA TYR A 192 10.05 4.90 13.58
C TYR A 192 10.01 6.38 13.99
N GLY A 193 8.97 6.82 14.71
CA GLY A 193 8.83 8.19 15.21
C GLY A 193 8.50 9.23 14.14
N TYR A 194 7.84 8.81 13.05
CA TYR A 194 7.23 9.73 12.10
C TYR A 194 5.93 10.33 12.63
N LEU A 195 5.23 9.59 13.50
CA LEU A 195 4.10 10.06 14.28
C LEU A 195 4.45 10.03 15.77
N ASN A 196 3.84 10.94 16.54
CA ASN A 196 3.87 10.83 17.99
C ASN A 196 3.08 9.57 18.42
N GLN A 197 3.43 8.99 19.58
CA GLN A 197 2.89 7.70 20.00
C GLN A 197 1.36 7.72 20.19
N THR A 198 0.81 8.82 20.72
CA THR A 198 -0.64 8.97 20.93
C THR A 198 -1.39 9.00 19.60
N GLU A 199 -0.91 9.78 18.63
CA GLU A 199 -1.50 9.86 17.30
C GLU A 199 -1.38 8.53 16.55
N ALA A 200 -0.22 7.87 16.63
CA ALA A 200 -0.01 6.57 16.02
C ALA A 200 -0.99 5.53 16.61
N ALA A 201 -1.11 5.46 17.93
CA ALA A 201 -2.03 4.54 18.62
C ALA A 201 -3.49 4.83 18.27
N TYR A 202 -3.91 6.10 18.29
CA TYR A 202 -5.27 6.50 17.94
C TYR A 202 -5.62 6.08 16.50
N ARG A 203 -4.76 6.42 15.53
CA ARG A 203 -4.98 6.09 14.12
C ARG A 203 -4.91 4.58 13.87
N TYR A 204 -3.94 3.89 14.47
CA TYR A 204 -3.83 2.43 14.39
C TYR A 204 -5.11 1.74 14.89
N ASN A 205 -5.57 2.12 16.09
CA ASN A 205 -6.77 1.54 16.70
C ASN A 205 -8.02 1.83 15.87
N SER A 206 -8.09 3.00 15.23
CA SER A 206 -9.17 3.33 14.31
C SER A 206 -9.20 2.49 13.03
N GLU A 207 -8.05 2.07 12.51
CA GLU A 207 -8.00 1.23 11.31
C GLU A 207 -8.28 -0.22 11.71
N ILE A 208 -7.59 -0.74 12.74
CA ILE A 208 -7.76 -2.13 13.18
C ILE A 208 -9.16 -2.45 13.72
N SER A 209 -9.89 -1.46 14.24
CA SER A 209 -11.26 -1.67 14.73
C SER A 209 -12.24 -2.09 13.63
N ARG A 210 -11.94 -1.78 12.36
CA ARG A 210 -12.73 -2.16 11.17
C ARG A 210 -12.32 -3.48 10.55
N VAL A 211 -11.39 -4.20 11.18
CA VAL A 211 -11.04 -5.57 10.83
C VAL A 211 -11.82 -6.50 11.77
N ILE A 212 -12.78 -7.24 11.22
CA ILE A 212 -13.57 -8.20 12.00
C ILE A 212 -12.64 -9.33 12.42
N ARG A 213 -12.68 -9.67 13.70
CA ARG A 213 -11.98 -10.82 14.27
C ARG A 213 -13.06 -11.80 14.73
N ASP A 214 -13.00 -13.01 14.21
CA ASP A 214 -13.80 -14.14 14.69
C ASP A 214 -13.49 -14.46 16.15
#